data_AF-A0A257ARU3-F1
#
_entry.id   AF-A0A257ARU3-F1
#
_cell.length_a   1.000
_cell.length_b   1.000
_cell.length_c   1.000
_cell.angle_alpha   90.00
_cell.angle_beta   90.00
_cell.angle_gamma   90.00
#
_symmetry.space_group_name_H-M   'P 1'
#
loop_
_entity.id
_entity.type
_entity.pdbx_description
1 polymer ?
#
loop_
_entity_poly.entity_id
_entity_poly.type
_entity_poly.pdbx_seq_one_letter_code
_entity_poly.pdbx_strand_id
1 'polypeptide(L)'
;MKKEKEVWVKADREVGAWEARKARITTGLESGADAVLVEREDVAKVRELGRIKIAAFAAETKLEGEEDAKEEAEVVVFGRGSEGDGTKPIPAGLDESSVLGALKRSFGRRGKTKTAGYVEIRGKEYERFAVGLA
;
A
#
# COMPACT_ATOMS: atom_id res chain seq x y z
N MET A 1 -19.81 -4.01 15.21
CA MET A 1 -18.97 -4.93 14.41
C MET A 1 -17.62 -5.05 15.09
N LYS A 2 -17.14 -6.26 15.38
CA LYS A 2 -15.77 -6.47 15.86
C LYS A 2 -14.85 -5.95 14.76
N LYS A 3 -13.87 -5.09 15.07
CA LYS A 3 -12.77 -4.81 14.13
C LYS A 3 -12.04 -6.13 13.95
N GLU A 4 -12.25 -6.79 12.80
CA GLU A 4 -11.50 -7.97 12.45
C GLU A 4 -10.04 -7.55 12.30
N LYS A 5 -9.15 -8.26 13.01
CA LYS A 5 -7.71 -8.09 12.83
C LYS A 5 -7.38 -8.75 11.51
N GLU A 6 -6.67 -8.05 10.63
CA GLU A 6 -6.20 -8.62 9.37
C GLU A 6 -4.70 -8.92 9.46
N VAL A 7 -4.28 -10.02 8.85
CA VAL A 7 -2.89 -10.41 8.65
C VAL A 7 -2.49 -10.11 7.22
N TRP A 8 -1.47 -9.26 7.06
CA TRP A 8 -1.00 -8.81 5.76
C TRP A 8 0.43 -9.30 5.51
N VAL A 9 0.71 -9.71 4.27
CA VAL A 9 2.06 -10.11 3.84
C VAL A 9 2.62 -9.05 2.90
N LYS A 10 3.68 -8.33 3.34
CA LYS A 10 4.46 -7.47 2.45
C LYS A 10 5.34 -8.33 1.55
N ALA A 11 5.14 -8.21 0.24
CA ALA A 11 5.84 -8.92 -0.81
C ALA A 11 6.19 -7.96 -1.97
N ASP A 12 6.75 -6.81 -1.61
CA ASP A 12 7.22 -5.77 -2.52
C ASP A 12 8.66 -6.05 -3.00
N ARG A 13 9.25 -5.09 -3.71
CA ARG A 13 10.59 -5.24 -4.31
C ARG A 13 11.73 -5.53 -3.32
N GLU A 14 11.56 -5.24 -2.03
CA GLU A 14 12.57 -5.54 -1.01
C GLU A 14 12.77 -7.03 -0.77
N VAL A 15 11.77 -7.85 -1.10
CA VAL A 15 11.88 -9.31 -1.01
C VAL A 15 12.80 -9.88 -2.09
N GLY A 16 13.04 -9.13 -3.17
CA GLY A 16 13.92 -9.53 -4.27
C GLY A 16 13.15 -9.71 -5.58
N ALA A 17 13.70 -10.55 -6.46
CA ALA A 17 13.13 -10.83 -7.78
C ALA A 17 11.74 -11.51 -7.70
N TRP A 18 11.04 -11.55 -8.83
CA TRP A 18 9.67 -12.08 -8.90
C TRP A 18 9.51 -13.46 -8.28
N GLU A 19 10.41 -14.42 -8.53
CA GLU A 19 10.28 -15.77 -7.94
C GLU A 19 10.33 -15.76 -6.41
N ALA A 20 11.13 -14.87 -5.80
CA ALA A 20 11.16 -14.70 -4.34
C ALA A 20 9.86 -14.06 -3.82
N ARG A 21 9.34 -13.06 -4.53
CA ARG A 21 8.05 -12.42 -4.19
C ARG A 21 6.90 -13.41 -4.31
N LYS A 22 6.85 -14.15 -5.42
CA LYS A 22 5.88 -15.22 -5.70
C LYS A 22 5.89 -16.27 -4.58
N ALA A 23 7.05 -16.80 -4.21
CA ALA A 23 7.16 -17.78 -3.13
C ALA A 23 6.63 -17.25 -1.78
N ARG A 24 6.90 -15.98 -1.46
CA ARG A 24 6.37 -15.34 -0.25
C ARG A 24 4.85 -15.15 -0.30
N ILE A 25 4.32 -14.78 -1.47
CA ILE A 25 2.88 -14.59 -1.70
C ILE A 25 2.14 -15.92 -1.59
N THR A 26 2.63 -16.98 -2.25
CA THR A 26 2.01 -18.31 -2.18
C THR A 26 2.04 -18.85 -0.75
N THR A 27 3.15 -18.70 -0.04
CA THR A 27 3.25 -19.09 1.38
C THR A 27 2.22 -18.33 2.23
N GLY A 28 2.06 -17.02 1.99
CA GLY A 28 1.05 -16.20 2.68
C GLY A 28 -0.37 -16.67 2.41
N LEU A 29 -0.68 -16.99 1.14
CA LEU A 29 -1.98 -17.51 0.72
C LEU A 29 -2.28 -18.86 1.40
N GLU A 30 -1.31 -19.78 1.41
CA GLU A 30 -1.44 -21.10 2.06
C GLU A 30 -1.54 -21.01 3.59
N SER A 31 -0.96 -19.96 4.18
CA SER A 31 -0.99 -19.70 5.63
C SER A 31 -2.23 -18.93 6.09
N GLY A 32 -3.13 -18.55 5.17
CA GLY A 32 -4.37 -17.84 5.49
C GLY A 32 -4.19 -16.34 5.73
N ALA A 33 -3.22 -15.69 5.08
CA ALA A 33 -3.13 -14.23 5.09
C ALA A 33 -4.36 -13.58 4.43
N ASP A 34 -4.84 -12.48 5.00
CA ASP A 34 -6.01 -11.76 4.50
C ASP A 34 -5.69 -10.92 3.25
N ALA A 35 -4.46 -10.41 3.16
CA ALA A 35 -4.02 -9.54 2.10
C ALA A 35 -2.52 -9.63 1.80
N VAL A 36 -2.13 -9.24 0.59
CA VAL A 36 -0.73 -9.04 0.18
C VAL A 36 -0.50 -7.60 -0.24
N LEU A 37 0.66 -7.05 0.14
CA LEU A 37 1.11 -5.72 -0.26
C LEU A 37 2.28 -5.85 -1.24
N VAL A 38 2.06 -5.42 -2.49
CA VAL A 38 2.98 -5.63 -3.62
C VAL A 38 3.24 -4.34 -4.40
N GLU A 39 4.11 -4.42 -5.41
CA GLU A 39 4.27 -3.37 -6.41
C GLU A 39 3.07 -3.35 -7.37
N ARG A 40 2.71 -2.16 -7.89
CA ARG A 40 1.60 -2.02 -8.85
C ARG A 40 1.76 -2.89 -10.10
N GLU A 41 2.99 -3.12 -10.54
CA GLU A 41 3.30 -3.96 -11.72
C GLU A 41 3.06 -5.45 -11.51
N ASP A 42 2.95 -5.91 -10.26
CA ASP A 42 2.77 -7.33 -9.95
C ASP A 42 1.30 -7.72 -9.73
N VAL A 43 0.36 -6.76 -9.67
CA VAL A 43 -1.07 -7.01 -9.37
C VAL A 43 -1.67 -8.11 -10.26
N ALA A 44 -1.48 -8.00 -11.58
CA ALA A 44 -2.01 -8.98 -12.53
C ALA A 44 -1.41 -10.38 -12.30
N LYS A 45 -0.09 -10.46 -12.07
CA LYS A 45 0.59 -11.74 -11.81
C LYS A 45 0.11 -12.38 -10.51
N VAL A 46 -0.21 -11.58 -9.49
CA VAL A 46 -0.69 -12.07 -8.19
C VAL A 46 -2.10 -12.64 -8.30
N ARG A 47 -2.99 -12.04 -9.11
CA ARG A 47 -4.33 -12.59 -9.36
C ARG A 47 -4.29 -14.01 -9.93
N GLU A 48 -3.31 -14.30 -10.78
CA GLU A 48 -3.10 -15.65 -11.35
C GLU A 48 -2.64 -16.68 -10.30
N LEU A 49 -2.09 -16.25 -9.15
CA LEU A 49 -1.64 -17.16 -8.09
C LEU A 49 -2.79 -17.67 -7.22
N GLY A 50 -3.90 -16.92 -7.17
CA GLY A 50 -5.08 -17.32 -6.40
C GLY A 50 -5.86 -16.13 -5.85
N ARG A 51 -6.94 -16.44 -5.13
CA ARG A 51 -7.84 -15.44 -4.56
C ARG A 51 -7.32 -14.93 -3.22
N ILE A 52 -6.73 -13.75 -3.23
CA ILE A 52 -6.33 -12.99 -2.04
C ILE A 52 -6.58 -11.50 -2.27
N LYS A 53 -6.82 -10.72 -1.22
CA LYS A 53 -6.95 -9.26 -1.35
C LYS A 53 -5.59 -8.66 -1.69
N ILE A 54 -5.55 -7.83 -2.72
CA ILE A 54 -4.32 -7.23 -3.23
C ILE A 54 -4.31 -5.76 -2.85
N ALA A 55 -3.25 -5.37 -2.14
CA ALA A 55 -2.87 -4.00 -1.92
C ALA A 55 -1.62 -3.69 -2.76
N ALA A 56 -1.57 -2.53 -3.38
CA ALA A 56 -0.44 -2.13 -4.22
C ALA A 56 0.07 -0.74 -3.85
N PHE A 57 1.39 -0.60 -3.81
CA PHE A 57 2.01 0.71 -3.66
C PHE A 57 1.76 1.60 -4.88
N ALA A 58 1.53 2.88 -4.62
CA ALA A 58 1.43 3.93 -5.62
C ALA A 58 2.26 5.15 -5.19
N ALA A 59 2.79 5.86 -6.18
CA ALA A 59 3.43 7.15 -5.95
C ALA A 59 2.38 8.23 -5.65
N GLU A 60 2.71 9.17 -4.76
CA GLU A 60 1.82 10.25 -4.33
C GLU A 60 1.44 11.22 -5.47
N THR A 61 2.28 11.27 -6.51
CA THR A 61 2.11 12.13 -7.69
C THR A 61 1.22 11.54 -8.78
N LYS A 62 0.95 10.22 -8.77
CA LYS A 62 0.30 9.50 -9.89
C LYS A 62 -1.23 9.35 -9.74
N LEU A 63 -1.93 10.42 -9.38
CA LEU A 63 -3.40 10.37 -9.16
C LEU A 63 -4.23 11.24 -10.10
N GLU A 64 -3.64 11.93 -11.07
CA GLU A 64 -4.39 12.70 -12.05
C GLU A 64 -4.10 12.18 -13.46
N GLY A 65 -5.15 11.73 -14.17
CA GLY A 65 -5.12 11.52 -15.63
C GLY A 65 -4.39 10.30 -16.20
N GLU A 66 -3.68 9.48 -15.42
CA GLU A 66 -3.09 8.23 -15.95
C GLU A 66 -4.16 7.12 -16.05
N GLU A 67 -4.94 7.14 -17.15
CA GLU A 67 -5.77 6.05 -17.67
C GLU A 67 -4.95 4.85 -18.19
N ASP A 68 -3.79 4.57 -17.60
CA ASP A 68 -3.04 3.37 -17.97
C ASP A 68 -3.69 2.17 -17.29
N ALA A 69 -4.62 1.58 -18.03
CA ALA A 69 -5.33 0.34 -17.81
C ALA A 69 -4.38 -0.81 -17.39
N LYS A 70 -4.00 -0.79 -16.11
CA LYS A 70 -3.45 -1.92 -15.37
C LYS A 70 -4.47 -2.25 -14.31
N GLU A 71 -4.82 -3.53 -14.17
CA GLU A 71 -5.79 -3.99 -13.19
C GLU A 71 -5.57 -3.32 -11.84
N GLU A 72 -6.62 -2.68 -11.33
CA GLU A 72 -6.52 -1.98 -10.05
C GLU A 72 -6.49 -3.02 -8.91
N ALA A 73 -5.56 -2.79 -7.98
CA ALA A 73 -5.56 -3.47 -6.69
C ALA A 73 -6.82 -3.07 -5.90
N GLU A 74 -7.27 -3.92 -4.99
CA GLU A 74 -8.40 -3.56 -4.12
C GLU A 74 -8.04 -2.45 -3.13
N VAL A 75 -6.75 -2.30 -2.80
CA VAL A 75 -6.24 -1.22 -1.95
C VAL A 75 -5.04 -0.54 -2.62
N VAL A 76 -5.10 0.78 -2.77
CA VAL A 76 -3.97 1.61 -3.21
C VAL A 76 -3.27 2.19 -1.98
N VAL A 77 -1.96 2.02 -1.89
CA VAL A 77 -1.17 2.35 -0.70
C VAL A 77 -0.12 3.42 -1.01
N PHE A 78 -0.11 4.50 -0.24
CA PHE A 78 0.85 5.62 -0.36
C PHE A 78 1.82 5.67 0.82
N GLY A 79 3.00 6.25 0.67
CA GLY A 79 4.00 6.40 1.74
C GLY A 79 5.32 5.68 1.50
N ARG A 80 5.36 4.79 0.50
CA ARG A 80 6.59 4.12 0.05
C ARG A 80 7.43 5.05 -0.80
N GLY A 81 8.73 5.19 -0.51
CA GLY A 81 9.60 6.16 -1.15
C GLY A 81 9.31 7.61 -0.75
N SER A 82 8.67 7.82 0.40
CA SER A 82 8.21 9.13 0.86
C SER A 82 8.38 9.28 2.39
N GLU A 83 7.53 10.09 3.02
CA GLU A 83 7.50 10.35 4.47
C GLU A 83 7.24 9.07 5.27
N GLY A 84 6.42 8.16 4.74
CA GLY A 84 5.98 6.95 5.43
C GLY A 84 7.09 5.96 5.74
N ASP A 85 8.09 5.82 4.87
CA ASP A 85 9.25 4.93 5.06
C ASP A 85 10.55 5.68 5.37
N GLY A 86 10.46 6.99 5.60
CA GLY A 86 11.61 7.83 5.94
C GLY A 86 12.55 8.13 4.76
N THR A 87 12.17 7.80 3.53
CA THR A 87 12.91 8.25 2.33
C THR A 87 12.89 9.78 2.20
N LYS A 88 11.78 10.40 2.62
CA LYS A 88 11.64 11.86 2.79
C LYS A 88 11.37 12.17 4.26
N PRO A 89 11.81 13.32 4.78
CA PRO A 89 11.50 13.71 6.15
C PRO A 89 9.98 13.94 6.31
N ILE A 90 9.43 13.60 7.48
CA ILE A 90 8.07 13.98 7.85
C ILE A 90 8.03 15.51 7.99
N PRO A 91 7.10 16.23 7.32
CA PRO A 91 7.01 17.67 7.43
C PRO A 91 6.57 18.12 8.83
N ALA A 92 6.89 19.37 9.19
CA ALA A 92 6.47 19.94 10.47
C ALA A 92 4.94 20.08 10.56
N GLY A 93 4.30 20.47 9.44
CA GLY A 93 2.85 20.54 9.27
C GLY A 93 2.31 19.33 8.49
N LEU A 94 1.25 18.69 8.99
CA LEU A 94 0.65 17.53 8.33
C LEU A 94 -0.05 17.91 7.01
N ASP A 95 -0.47 19.16 6.86
CA ASP A 95 -1.03 19.73 5.63
C ASP A 95 -0.02 19.78 4.47
N GLU A 96 1.28 19.78 4.77
CA GLU A 96 2.36 19.71 3.78
C GLU A 96 2.72 18.27 3.39
N SER A 97 2.12 17.25 4.02
CA SER A 97 2.42 15.85 3.73
C SER A 97 1.95 15.46 2.33
N SER A 98 2.88 14.94 1.54
CA SER A 98 2.59 14.37 0.23
C SER A 98 1.72 13.12 0.34
N VAL A 99 1.92 12.30 1.39
CA VAL A 99 1.12 11.10 1.66
C VAL A 99 -0.31 11.48 2.01
N LEU A 100 -0.52 12.43 2.94
CA LEU A 100 -1.86 12.89 3.28
C LEU A 100 -2.54 13.56 2.08
N GLY A 101 -1.80 14.37 1.32
CA GLY A 101 -2.30 14.97 0.08
C GLY A 101 -2.79 13.92 -0.93
N ALA A 102 -2.04 12.83 -1.12
CA ALA A 102 -2.44 11.74 -1.99
C ALA A 102 -3.68 10.98 -1.48
N LEU A 103 -3.75 10.72 -0.18
CA LEU A 103 -4.93 10.11 0.45
C LEU A 103 -6.18 10.99 0.26
N LYS A 104 -6.07 12.31 0.49
CA LYS A 104 -7.18 13.25 0.29
C LYS A 104 -7.62 13.34 -1.17
N ARG A 105 -6.69 13.39 -2.13
CA ARG A 105 -7.01 13.42 -3.57
C ARG A 105 -7.66 12.13 -4.07
N SER A 106 -7.29 11.00 -3.47
CA SER A 106 -7.85 9.68 -3.82
C SER A 106 -9.13 9.35 -3.06
N PHE A 107 -9.47 10.10 -2.01
CA PHE A 107 -10.71 9.97 -1.25
C PHE A 107 -11.93 10.22 -2.16
N GLY A 108 -12.89 9.30 -2.15
CA GLY A 108 -14.12 9.44 -2.94
C GLY A 108 -13.97 9.15 -4.44
N ARG A 109 -12.81 8.64 -4.92
CA ARG A 109 -12.75 8.04 -6.27
C ARG A 109 -13.83 6.96 -6.41
N ARG A 110 -14.61 7.01 -7.49
CA ARG A 110 -15.70 6.06 -7.78
C ARG A 110 -15.13 4.65 -7.93
N GLY A 111 -15.64 3.68 -7.16
CA GLY A 111 -15.27 2.26 -7.31
C GLY A 111 -15.22 1.51 -5.97
N LYS A 112 -14.77 0.25 -6.02
CA LYS A 112 -14.51 -0.58 -4.82
C LYS A 112 -13.10 -0.39 -4.26
N THR A 113 -12.24 0.36 -4.95
CA THR A 113 -10.84 0.57 -4.61
C THR A 113 -10.72 1.44 -3.36
N LYS A 114 -10.14 0.87 -2.30
CA LYS A 114 -9.84 1.58 -1.05
C LYS A 114 -8.46 2.23 -1.12
N THR A 115 -8.20 3.20 -0.26
CA THR A 115 -6.89 3.85 -0.13
C THR A 115 -6.35 3.67 1.28
N ALA A 116 -5.03 3.60 1.42
CA ALA A 116 -4.36 3.44 2.70
C ALA A 116 -3.00 4.15 2.73
N GLY A 117 -2.58 4.60 3.93
CA GLY A 117 -1.22 5.07 4.19
C GLY A 117 -0.32 3.94 4.67
N TYR A 118 0.93 3.94 4.24
CA TYR A 118 2.01 3.08 4.70
C TYR A 118 2.96 3.90 5.56
N VAL A 119 3.22 3.41 6.78
CA VAL A 119 4.20 4.02 7.69
C VAL A 119 5.03 2.93 8.34
N GLU A 120 6.34 3.02 8.23
CA GLU A 120 7.27 2.18 8.99
C GLU A 120 7.50 2.79 10.37
N ILE A 121 7.10 2.06 11.41
CA ILE A 121 7.20 2.57 12.79
C ILE A 121 8.65 2.48 13.26
N ARG A 122 9.40 3.57 13.07
CA ARG A 122 10.82 3.71 13.46
C ARG A 122 11.00 4.48 14.77
N GLY A 123 9.95 5.14 15.26
CA GLY A 123 9.97 5.93 16.48
C GLY A 123 8.69 6.74 16.68
N LYS A 124 8.65 7.57 17.72
CA LYS A 124 7.45 8.34 18.11
C LYS A 124 6.96 9.32 17.06
N GLU A 125 7.85 9.85 16.23
CA GLU A 125 7.44 10.72 15.12
C GLU A 125 6.63 9.96 14.07
N TYR A 126 7.05 8.74 13.70
CA TYR A 126 6.34 7.88 12.75
C TYR A 126 5.04 7.35 13.33
N GLU A 127 4.99 7.03 14.63
CA GLU A 127 3.72 6.69 15.30
C GLU A 127 2.71 7.85 15.20
N ARG A 128 3.15 9.09 15.49
CA ARG A 128 2.28 10.28 15.39
C ARG A 128 1.85 10.55 13.95
N PHE A 129 2.76 10.37 12.99
CA PHE A 129 2.44 10.50 11.58
C PHE A 129 1.38 9.49 11.14
N ALA A 130 1.52 8.22 11.53
CA ALA A 130 0.53 7.18 11.25
C ALA A 130 -0.86 7.51 11.82
N VAL A 131 -0.92 8.07 13.04
CA VAL A 131 -2.18 8.54 13.64
C VAL A 131 -2.75 9.72 12.86
N GLY A 132 -1.92 10.64 12.39
CA GLY A 132 -2.38 11.79 11.59
C GLY A 132 -2.97 11.42 10.22
N LEU A 133 -2.61 10.26 9.67
CA LEU A 133 -3.15 9.78 8.40
C LEU A 133 -4.51 9.06 8.52
N ALA A 134 -4.95 8.69 9.72
CA ALA A 134 -6.14 7.87 9.98
C ALA A 134 -7.39 8.69 10.30
#